data_AF-A0A1G8R207-F1
#
_entry.id   AF-A0A1G8R207-F1
#
_cell.length_a   1.000
_cell.length_b   1.000
_cell.length_c   1.000
_cell.angle_alpha   90.00
_cell.angle_beta   90.00
_cell.angle_gamma   90.00
#
_symmetry.space_group_name_H-M   'P 1'
#
loop_
_entity.id
_entity.type
_entity.pdbx_description
1 polymer ?
#
loop_
_entity_poly.entity_id
_entity_poly.type
_entity_poly.pdbx_seq_one_letter_code
_entity_poly.pdbx_strand_id
1 'polypeptide(L)'
;MAPETAHDWKPLWARLSDGADTPPAGFLMTAPPGDVNGAPPLASEFGVFEAPLEDYDVVELVRFDRPVARGRVAFGEGFAVLGPVLAVDGDEVAPEHEAVVLAHLAEEAFVEGAAVVYAPVDAGAAARYEALGWTRAGGLAT
;
A
#
# COMPACT_ATOMS: atom_id res chain seq x y z
N MET A 1 -26.58 27.27 -13.59
CA MET A 1 -26.37 26.50 -12.36
C MET A 1 -25.98 25.10 -12.76
N ALA A 2 -24.73 24.70 -12.52
CA ALA A 2 -24.38 23.27 -12.56
C ALA A 2 -24.98 22.60 -11.31
N PRO A 3 -25.42 21.34 -11.36
CA PRO A 3 -25.86 20.64 -10.17
C PRO A 3 -24.65 20.47 -9.24
N GLU A 4 -24.80 20.89 -7.97
CA GLU A 4 -23.91 20.42 -6.91
C GLU A 4 -24.05 18.90 -6.85
N THR A 5 -23.02 18.19 -7.29
CA THR A 5 -22.83 16.81 -6.87
C THR A 5 -22.50 16.86 -5.39
N ALA A 6 -23.51 16.69 -4.54
CA ALA A 6 -23.30 16.35 -3.15
C ALA A 6 -22.52 15.03 -3.15
N HIS A 7 -21.20 15.12 -3.05
CA HIS A 7 -20.39 13.93 -2.83
C HIS A 7 -20.82 13.38 -1.49
N ASP A 8 -21.36 12.17 -1.44
CA ASP A 8 -21.72 11.53 -0.19
C ASP A 8 -20.43 11.19 0.57
N TRP A 9 -19.93 12.15 1.34
CA TRP A 9 -18.73 12.05 2.17
C TRP A 9 -18.93 11.17 3.40
N LYS A 10 -19.97 10.32 3.44
CA LYS A 10 -20.05 9.32 4.51
C LYS A 10 -18.74 8.52 4.51
N PRO A 11 -18.04 8.49 5.65
CA PRO A 11 -16.83 7.70 5.75
C PRO A 11 -17.09 6.24 5.41
N LEU A 12 -16.12 5.56 4.80
CA LEU A 12 -16.27 4.18 4.36
C LEU A 12 -16.80 3.28 5.49
N TRP A 13 -16.31 3.44 6.73
CA TRP A 13 -16.78 2.68 7.88
C TRP A 13 -18.27 2.89 8.20
N ALA A 14 -18.80 4.09 7.99
CA ALA A 14 -20.23 4.38 8.18
C ALA A 14 -21.07 3.71 7.08
N ARG A 15 -20.58 3.72 5.84
CA ARG A 15 -21.27 3.07 4.70
C ARG A 15 -21.29 1.54 4.82
N LEU A 16 -20.17 0.95 5.26
CA LEU A 16 -20.07 -0.48 5.56
C LEU A 16 -20.95 -0.87 6.75
N SER A 17 -20.98 -0.06 7.82
CA SER A 17 -21.81 -0.31 9.00
C SER A 17 -23.32 -0.22 8.70
N ASP A 18 -23.70 0.65 7.76
CA ASP A 18 -25.07 0.79 7.29
C ASP A 18 -25.48 -0.31 6.27
N GLY A 19 -24.55 -1.21 5.91
CA GLY A 19 -24.77 -2.25 4.90
C GLY A 19 -24.97 -1.72 3.48
N ALA A 20 -24.59 -0.47 3.23
CA ALA A 20 -24.75 0.20 1.93
C ALA A 20 -23.68 -0.25 0.92
N ASP A 21 -22.55 -0.74 1.39
CA ASP A 21 -21.47 -1.33 0.61
C ASP A 21 -20.99 -2.64 1.27
N THR A 22 -20.62 -3.64 0.48
CA THR A 22 -19.97 -4.85 0.98
C THR A 22 -18.47 -4.60 1.13
N PRO A 23 -17.82 -5.01 2.23
CA PRO A 23 -16.37 -4.92 2.33
C PRO A 23 -15.72 -5.73 1.19
N PRO A 24 -14.63 -5.23 0.59
CA PRO A 24 -13.91 -6.01 -0.41
C PRO A 24 -13.37 -7.30 0.23
N ALA A 25 -13.60 -8.44 -0.45
CA ALA A 25 -13.08 -9.74 -0.02
C ALA A 25 -11.56 -9.80 -0.26
N GLY A 26 -10.80 -10.21 0.75
CA GLY A 26 -9.35 -10.21 0.65
C GLY A 26 -8.64 -10.81 1.85
N PHE A 27 -7.36 -10.45 2.00
CA PHE A 27 -6.53 -10.87 3.11
C PHE A 27 -5.84 -9.67 3.74
N LEU A 28 -5.66 -9.72 5.05
CA LEU A 28 -4.69 -8.89 5.74
C LEU A 28 -3.35 -9.63 5.72
N MET A 29 -2.39 -9.09 4.99
CA MET A 29 -1.01 -9.59 4.97
C MET A 29 -0.21 -8.94 6.10
N THR A 30 0.78 -9.65 6.63
CA THR A 30 1.67 -9.15 7.68
C THR A 30 3.10 -9.68 7.54
N ALA A 31 4.07 -8.87 7.97
CA ALA A 31 5.47 -9.25 8.09
C ALA A 31 6.18 -8.37 9.13
N PRO A 32 7.30 -8.81 9.73
CA PRO A 32 8.29 -7.91 10.28
C PRO A 32 8.87 -7.04 9.14
N PRO A 33 8.97 -5.71 9.30
CA PRO A 33 9.39 -4.85 8.19
C PRO A 33 10.80 -5.18 7.66
N GLY A 34 11.72 -5.59 8.55
CA GLY A 34 13.07 -6.03 8.17
C GLY A 34 13.14 -7.31 7.33
N ASP A 35 12.05 -8.08 7.26
CA ASP A 35 11.98 -9.28 6.42
C ASP A 35 11.48 -8.97 5.00
N VAL A 36 10.90 -7.78 4.78
CA VAL A 36 10.23 -7.39 3.52
C VAL A 36 10.73 -6.06 2.93
N ASN A 37 11.69 -5.40 3.58
CA ASN A 37 12.31 -4.16 3.09
C ASN A 37 13.48 -4.37 2.13
N GLY A 38 13.73 -5.61 1.70
CA GLY A 38 14.74 -5.93 0.69
C GLY A 38 14.30 -5.57 -0.72
N ALA A 39 14.56 -4.33 -1.15
CA ALA A 39 14.20 -3.89 -2.49
C ALA A 39 15.00 -4.64 -3.58
N PRO A 40 14.34 -5.20 -4.61
CA PRO A 40 15.05 -5.78 -5.74
C PRO A 40 15.80 -4.70 -6.53
N PRO A 41 16.89 -5.06 -7.23
CA PRO A 41 17.66 -4.08 -8.00
C PRO A 41 16.83 -3.50 -9.14
N LEU A 42 16.88 -2.18 -9.27
CA LEU A 42 16.27 -1.43 -10.35
C LEU A 42 17.24 -1.20 -11.50
N ALA A 43 16.72 -1.09 -12.72
CA ALA A 43 17.50 -0.55 -13.84
C ALA A 43 17.82 0.93 -13.60
N SER A 44 18.92 1.41 -14.16
CA SER A 44 19.44 2.77 -13.91
C SER A 44 18.51 3.92 -14.32
N GLU A 45 17.51 3.64 -15.14
CA GLU A 45 16.47 4.60 -15.54
C GLU A 45 15.40 4.84 -14.47
N PHE A 46 15.34 3.99 -13.44
CA PHE A 46 14.40 4.11 -12.34
C PHE A 46 15.05 4.76 -11.12
N GLY A 47 14.22 5.46 -10.34
CA GLY A 47 14.58 5.99 -9.04
C GLY A 47 13.39 5.88 -8.09
N VAL A 48 13.65 6.06 -6.80
CA VAL A 48 12.63 6.10 -5.76
C VAL A 48 12.62 7.48 -5.12
N PHE A 49 11.44 8.02 -4.89
CA PHE A 49 11.21 9.28 -4.18
C PHE A 49 10.34 9.02 -2.97
N GLU A 50 10.72 9.60 -1.84
CA GLU A 50 10.08 9.42 -0.54
C GLU A 50 9.65 10.80 -0.04
N ALA A 51 8.40 10.90 0.39
CA ALA A 51 7.81 12.14 0.88
C ALA A 51 7.11 11.89 2.20
N PRO A 52 7.66 12.41 3.32
CA PRO A 52 6.97 12.36 4.59
C PRO A 52 5.81 13.35 4.61
N LEU A 53 4.64 12.92 5.07
CA LEU A 53 3.48 13.80 5.27
C LEU A 53 2.96 13.66 6.71
N GLU A 54 2.00 14.50 7.08
CA GLU A 54 1.56 14.61 8.48
C GLU A 54 1.02 13.28 9.05
N ASP A 55 0.16 12.59 8.29
CA ASP A 55 -0.52 11.38 8.76
C ASP A 55 0.01 10.08 8.13
N TYR A 56 0.85 10.17 7.09
CA TYR A 56 1.34 9.04 6.31
C TYR A 56 2.51 9.46 5.43
N ASP A 57 3.34 8.50 5.03
CA ASP A 57 4.41 8.74 4.08
C ASP A 57 4.06 8.16 2.71
N VAL A 58 4.67 8.71 1.68
CA VAL A 58 4.50 8.29 0.29
C VAL A 58 5.81 7.85 -0.29
N VAL A 59 5.80 6.72 -0.98
CA VAL A 59 6.89 6.23 -1.81
C VAL A 59 6.42 6.24 -3.26
N GLU A 60 7.21 6.85 -4.13
CA GLU A 60 7.01 6.85 -5.57
C GLU A 60 8.18 6.20 -6.30
N LEU A 61 7.87 5.24 -7.16
CA LEU A 61 8.80 4.78 -8.17
C LEU A 61 8.69 5.69 -9.40
N VAL A 62 9.81 6.23 -9.84
CA VAL A 62 9.90 7.07 -11.04
C VAL A 62 10.75 6.40 -12.11
N ARG A 63 10.42 6.64 -13.38
CA ARG A 63 11.25 6.30 -14.55
C ARG A 63 11.56 7.58 -15.32
N PHE A 64 12.84 7.97 -15.40
CA PHE A 64 13.25 9.26 -15.99
C PHE A 64 12.41 10.45 -15.47
N ASP A 65 12.30 10.58 -14.14
CA ASP A 65 11.52 11.61 -13.42
C ASP A 65 10.00 11.58 -13.66
N ARG A 66 9.47 10.51 -14.25
CA ARG A 66 8.02 10.31 -14.39
C ARG A 66 7.55 9.23 -13.41
N PRO A 67 6.59 9.53 -12.51
CA PRO A 67 6.08 8.54 -11.57
C PRO A 67 5.35 7.42 -12.33
N VAL A 68 5.64 6.17 -11.98
CA VAL A 68 5.03 4.97 -12.58
C VAL A 68 4.22 4.18 -11.56
N ALA A 69 4.63 4.18 -10.30
CA ALA A 69 3.93 3.51 -9.22
C ALA A 69 4.06 4.33 -7.93
N ARG A 70 3.03 4.29 -7.10
CA ARG A 70 2.99 4.99 -5.82
C ARG A 70 2.36 4.13 -4.75
N GLY A 71 2.95 4.11 -3.57
CA GLY A 71 2.38 3.52 -2.38
C GLY A 71 2.41 4.50 -1.21
N ARG A 72 1.76 4.13 -0.10
CA ARG A 72 1.73 4.94 1.11
C ARG A 72 1.77 4.07 2.36
N VAL A 73 2.31 4.60 3.44
CA VAL A 73 2.37 3.93 4.74
C VAL A 73 1.86 4.88 5.83
N ALA A 74 0.95 4.39 6.66
CA ALA A 74 0.47 5.10 7.84
C ALA A 74 0.96 4.39 9.10
N PHE A 75 1.28 5.16 10.14
CA PHE A 75 1.95 4.66 11.34
C PHE A 75 1.00 4.57 12.53
N GLY A 76 1.21 3.56 13.36
CA GLY A 76 0.60 3.40 14.67
C GLY A 76 1.65 3.04 15.71
N GLU A 77 1.24 2.87 16.96
CA GLU A 77 2.16 2.49 18.03
C GLU A 77 2.69 1.06 17.83
N GLY A 78 3.93 0.94 17.36
CA GLY A 78 4.61 -0.34 17.13
C GLY A 78 4.18 -1.10 15.88
N PHE A 79 3.36 -0.51 15.01
CA PHE A 79 2.96 -1.09 13.73
C PHE A 79 2.81 -0.03 12.64
N ALA A 80 2.79 -0.46 11.38
CA ALA A 80 2.40 0.39 10.26
C ALA A 80 1.48 -0.33 9.28
N VAL A 81 0.70 0.43 8.51
CA VAL A 81 -0.23 -0.09 7.49
C VAL A 81 0.16 0.46 6.13
N LEU A 82 0.51 -0.43 5.22
CA LEU A 82 0.81 -0.12 3.83
C LEU A 82 -0.49 -0.14 3.02
N GLY A 83 -0.74 0.94 2.30
CA GLY A 83 -1.79 0.99 1.29
C GLY A 83 -1.40 0.21 0.03
N PRO A 84 -2.34 -0.01 -0.89
CA PRO A 84 -2.04 -0.64 -2.17
C PRO A 84 -1.06 0.21 -2.97
N VAL A 85 -0.19 -0.46 -3.73
CA VAL A 85 0.65 0.21 -4.74
C VAL A 85 -0.20 0.46 -5.98
N LEU A 86 -0.31 1.72 -6.36
CA LEU A 86 -1.16 2.18 -7.46
C LEU A 86 -0.32 2.69 -8.63
N ALA A 87 -0.81 2.45 -9.83
CA ALA A 87 -0.32 3.10 -11.03
C ALA A 87 -0.60 4.60 -10.99
N VAL A 88 0.33 5.42 -11.47
CA VAL A 88 0.13 6.89 -11.51
C VAL A 88 -0.47 7.36 -12.84
N ASP A 89 -0.10 6.73 -13.96
CA ASP A 89 -0.59 7.10 -15.31
C ASP A 89 -1.50 6.01 -15.95
N GLY A 90 -2.00 5.07 -15.15
CA GLY A 90 -3.01 4.09 -15.57
C GLY A 90 -2.47 2.80 -16.22
N ASP A 91 -1.17 2.71 -16.46
CA ASP A 91 -0.51 1.44 -16.82
C ASP A 91 -0.43 0.52 -15.61
N GLU A 92 -0.69 -0.78 -15.79
CA GLU A 92 -0.59 -1.76 -14.71
C GLU A 92 0.80 -1.73 -14.05
N VAL A 93 0.84 -1.76 -12.72
CA VAL A 93 2.10 -1.79 -11.97
C VAL A 93 2.73 -3.17 -12.16
N ALA A 94 3.90 -3.20 -12.78
CA ALA A 94 4.66 -4.44 -12.91
C ALA A 94 5.00 -5.02 -11.51
N PRO A 95 4.97 -6.36 -11.31
CA PRO A 95 5.21 -6.96 -9.99
C PRO A 95 6.54 -6.56 -9.34
N GLU A 96 7.59 -6.38 -10.13
CA GLU A 96 8.89 -5.90 -9.65
C GLU A 96 8.84 -4.45 -9.13
N HIS A 97 8.02 -3.61 -9.74
CA HIS A 97 7.81 -2.23 -9.30
C HIS A 97 6.98 -2.19 -8.01
N GLU A 98 5.94 -3.04 -7.91
CA GLU A 98 5.18 -3.25 -6.67
C GLU A 98 6.12 -3.67 -5.54
N ALA A 99 7.00 -4.66 -5.78
CA ALA A 99 7.95 -5.14 -4.80
C ALA A 99 8.92 -4.05 -4.30
N VAL A 100 9.44 -3.20 -5.18
CA VAL A 100 10.30 -2.07 -4.78
C VAL A 100 9.55 -1.08 -3.90
N VAL A 101 8.36 -0.65 -4.33
CA VAL A 101 7.58 0.32 -3.54
C VAL A 101 7.24 -0.26 -2.16
N LEU A 102 6.82 -1.54 -2.09
CA LEU A 102 6.55 -2.20 -0.82
C LEU A 102 7.79 -2.28 0.08
N ALA A 103 8.96 -2.57 -0.48
CA ALA A 103 10.19 -2.65 0.27
C ALA A 103 10.58 -1.31 0.91
N HIS A 104 10.50 -0.22 0.14
CA HIS A 104 10.77 1.13 0.67
C HIS A 104 9.73 1.56 1.71
N LEU A 105 8.45 1.25 1.51
CA LEU A 105 7.44 1.51 2.55
C LEU A 105 7.69 0.72 3.84
N ALA A 106 8.20 -0.50 3.73
CA ALA A 106 8.60 -1.30 4.89
C ALA A 106 9.88 -0.77 5.54
N GLU A 107 10.80 -0.17 4.78
CA GLU A 107 11.96 0.54 5.31
C GLU A 107 11.52 1.75 6.15
N GLU A 108 10.62 2.60 5.63
CA GLU A 108 10.05 3.72 6.40
C GLU A 108 9.38 3.24 7.69
N ALA A 109 8.57 2.17 7.61
CA ALA A 109 7.98 1.55 8.79
C ALA A 109 9.02 1.07 9.81
N PHE A 110 10.13 0.49 9.35
CA PHE A 110 11.22 0.06 10.22
C PHE A 110 11.92 1.25 10.89
N VAL A 111 12.19 2.32 10.14
CA VAL A 111 12.83 3.55 10.64
C VAL A 111 11.95 4.22 11.71
N GLU A 112 10.63 4.23 11.50
CA GLU A 112 9.63 4.74 12.46
C GLU A 112 9.37 3.78 13.64
N GLY A 113 10.09 2.66 13.72
CA GLY A 113 10.07 1.75 14.87
C GLY A 113 8.90 0.77 14.88
N ALA A 114 8.24 0.54 13.74
CA ALA A 114 7.24 -0.52 13.64
C ALA A 114 7.88 -1.89 13.83
N ALA A 115 7.32 -2.71 14.71
CA ALA A 115 7.71 -4.11 14.86
C ALA A 115 7.03 -5.00 13.81
N VAL A 116 5.93 -4.53 13.22
CA VAL A 116 5.11 -5.27 12.28
C VAL A 116 4.48 -4.32 11.26
N VAL A 117 4.42 -4.76 10.01
CA VAL A 117 3.66 -4.10 8.95
C VAL A 117 2.44 -4.92 8.57
N TYR A 118 1.39 -4.22 8.15
CA TYR A 118 0.16 -4.81 7.62
C TYR A 118 -0.15 -4.27 6.23
N ALA A 119 -0.65 -5.12 5.34
CA ALA A 119 -1.14 -4.71 4.03
C ALA A 119 -2.48 -5.40 3.73
N PRO A 120 -3.60 -4.67 3.63
CA PRO A 120 -4.85 -5.23 3.12
C PRO A 120 -4.73 -5.43 1.61
N VAL A 121 -4.99 -6.65 1.14
CA VAL A 121 -4.86 -7.01 -0.28
C VAL A 121 -6.07 -7.79 -0.76
N ASP A 122 -6.40 -7.68 -2.05
CA ASP A 122 -7.41 -8.52 -2.68
C ASP A 122 -6.98 -9.99 -2.68
N ALA A 123 -7.96 -10.90 -2.75
CA ALA A 123 -7.70 -12.34 -2.74
C ALA A 123 -6.71 -12.80 -3.84
N GLY A 124 -6.74 -12.14 -5.01
CA GLY A 124 -5.83 -12.43 -6.12
C GLY A 124 -4.39 -11.93 -5.93
N ALA A 125 -4.14 -11.03 -4.98
CA ALA A 125 -2.83 -10.45 -4.72
C ALA A 125 -2.05 -11.19 -3.61
N ALA A 126 -2.74 -11.93 -2.73
CA ALA A 126 -2.12 -12.58 -1.57
C ALA A 126 -0.93 -13.48 -1.93
N ALA A 127 -1.02 -14.26 -3.01
CA ALA A 127 0.06 -15.14 -3.44
C ALA A 127 1.34 -14.37 -3.84
N ARG A 128 1.20 -13.14 -4.38
CA ARG A 128 2.37 -12.30 -4.72
C ARG A 128 3.03 -11.78 -3.45
N TYR A 129 2.25 -11.35 -2.46
CA TYR A 129 2.76 -10.91 -1.16
C TYR A 129 3.47 -12.05 -0.43
N GLU A 130 2.93 -13.27 -0.46
CA GLU A 130 3.58 -14.45 0.10
C GLU A 130 4.94 -14.75 -0.56
N ALA A 131 5.06 -14.54 -1.88
CA ALA A 131 6.33 -14.67 -2.59
C ALA A 131 7.36 -13.59 -2.19
N LEU A 132 6.91 -12.46 -1.64
CA LEU A 132 7.73 -11.39 -1.09
C LEU A 132 8.03 -11.56 0.41
N GLY A 133 7.68 -12.70 1.01
CA GLY A 133 7.96 -12.99 2.43
C GLY A 133 6.84 -12.60 3.40
N TRP A 134 5.69 -12.13 2.91
CA TRP A 134 4.55 -11.82 3.76
C TRP A 134 3.78 -13.08 4.17
N THR A 135 3.04 -12.99 5.27
CA THR A 135 2.17 -14.04 5.77
C THR A 135 0.73 -13.54 5.90
N ARG A 136 -0.26 -14.44 5.86
CA ARG A 136 -1.67 -14.06 6.05
C ARG A 136 -1.97 -13.94 7.54
N ALA A 137 -2.31 -12.73 8.00
CA ALA A 137 -2.78 -12.50 9.36
C ALA A 137 -4.25 -12.88 9.54
N GLY A 138 -5.06 -12.74 8.48
CA GLY A 138 -6.48 -13.06 8.52
C GLY A 138 -7.18 -12.80 7.18
N GLY A 139 -8.41 -13.31 7.05
CA GLY A 139 -9.29 -12.96 5.94
C GLY A 139 -10.01 -11.65 6.22
N LEU A 140 -10.16 -10.83 5.18
CA LEU A 140 -11.06 -9.68 5.19
C LEU A 140 -12.45 -10.20 4.79
N ALA A 141 -13.37 -10.21 5.75
CA ALA A 141 -14.68 -10.81 5.61
C ALA A 141 -15.59 -10.00 4.66
N THR A 142 -16.50 -10.73 4.00
CA THR A 142 -17.76 -10.23 3.41
C THR A 142 -18.81 -9.97 4.49
#